data_AF-M6DER9-F1
#
_entry.id   AF-M6DER9-F1
#
_cell.length_a   1.000
_cell.length_b   1.000
_cell.length_c   1.000
_cell.angle_alpha   90.00
_cell.angle_beta   90.00
_cell.angle_gamma   90.00
#
_symmetry.space_group_name_H-M   'P 1'
#
loop_
_entity.id
_entity.type
_entity.pdbx_description
1 polymer ?
#
loop_
_entity_poly.entity_id
_entity_poly.type
_entity_poly.pdbx_seq_one_letter_code
_entity_poly.pdbx_strand_id
1 'polypeptide(L)'
;MRFFFIIGLLFVFLSDCGSRFEKISPFSIPPQEFDLGNGIKAVLLPNELSFITSQGKILEFSLKDPFLSSAKGEQIVNYRKATFKIKDKILFECGSQTIESLGLESGALLVKGKLTGKNCETGYTIRFVSSSNAGLDWKVEITNPELNRTYIKFKSDESESIYGLGEQFSHLNLKGKKPFLFSEEQGVGRGDQPITWGAELLEGAGGNEYSTYISSPFFLTSRNRGFFFENGSYCVFDFEEDSEITIEFGERGLNVKSWKASSPKEILKLYTSHTGRAE
;
A
#
# COMPACT_ATOMS: atom_id res chain seq x y z
N MET A 1 26.60 40.62 36.13
CA MET A 1 26.31 40.20 34.74
C MET A 1 25.58 38.86 34.81
N ARG A 2 24.24 38.86 34.72
CA ARG A 2 23.40 37.66 34.86
C ARG A 2 23.16 37.06 33.47
N PHE A 3 23.59 35.82 33.28
CA PHE A 3 23.27 35.01 32.10
C PHE A 3 21.80 34.59 32.16
N PHE A 4 21.00 35.02 31.18
CA PHE A 4 19.67 34.47 30.93
C PHE A 4 19.80 33.30 29.95
N PHE A 5 19.63 32.08 30.43
CA PHE A 5 19.36 30.92 29.59
C PHE A 5 17.88 30.97 29.17
N ILE A 6 17.63 31.27 27.90
CA ILE A 6 16.30 31.09 27.30
C ILE A 6 16.18 29.60 26.96
N ILE A 7 15.50 28.85 27.81
CA ILE A 7 15.08 27.48 27.51
C ILE A 7 13.93 27.60 26.50
N GLY A 8 14.24 27.40 25.22
CA GLY A 8 13.23 27.23 24.18
C GLY A 8 12.46 25.93 24.46
N LEU A 9 11.20 26.06 24.86
CA LEU A 9 10.25 24.95 24.87
C LEU A 9 10.06 24.48 23.41
N LEU A 10 10.76 23.41 23.04
CA LEU A 10 10.41 22.61 21.86
C LEU A 10 9.03 22.01 22.13
N PHE A 11 7.99 22.64 21.59
CA PHE A 11 6.71 21.98 21.40
C PHE A 11 6.92 20.88 20.36
N VAL A 12 7.23 19.68 20.83
CA VAL A 12 7.05 18.45 20.05
C VAL A 12 5.55 18.35 19.83
N PHE A 13 5.09 18.80 18.66
CA PHE A 13 3.79 18.39 18.15
C PHE A 13 3.88 16.87 17.95
N LEU A 14 3.47 16.12 18.97
CA LEU A 14 3.02 14.74 18.82
C LEU A 14 1.85 14.80 17.83
N SER A 15 2.15 14.61 16.54
CA SER A 15 1.15 14.25 15.56
C SER A 15 0.45 13.02 16.10
N ASP A 16 -0.84 13.15 16.38
CA ASP A 16 -1.71 12.08 16.85
C ASP A 16 -1.56 10.90 15.89
N CYS A 17 -0.74 9.92 16.28
CA CYS A 17 -0.43 8.74 15.49
C CYS A 17 -1.56 7.73 15.76
N GLY A 18 -2.78 8.13 15.41
CA GLY A 18 -3.90 7.21 15.37
C GLY A 18 -3.58 6.13 14.35
N SER A 19 -3.71 4.86 14.76
CA SER A 19 -3.60 3.73 13.85
C SER A 19 -4.62 3.91 12.72
N ARG A 20 -4.18 3.76 11.46
CA ARG A 20 -5.06 3.81 10.28
C ARG A 20 -6.14 2.73 10.28
N PHE A 21 -5.91 1.70 11.09
CA PHE A 21 -6.76 0.54 11.25
C PHE A 21 -7.12 0.44 12.74
N GLU A 22 -8.40 0.59 13.05
CA GLU A 22 -8.86 0.64 14.45
C GLU A 22 -9.36 -0.73 14.92
N LYS A 23 -10.50 -1.19 14.38
CA LYS A 23 -11.11 -2.49 14.73
C LYS A 23 -12.00 -3.00 13.62
N ILE A 24 -12.05 -4.32 13.46
CA ILE A 24 -13.03 -4.97 12.58
C ILE A 24 -14.15 -5.53 13.45
N SER A 25 -15.39 -5.28 13.07
CA SER A 25 -16.53 -5.91 13.75
C SER A 25 -16.50 -7.41 13.50
N PRO A 26 -16.82 -8.25 14.50
CA PRO A 26 -16.85 -9.70 14.32
C PRO A 26 -17.72 -10.09 13.12
N PHE A 27 -17.10 -10.84 12.22
CA PHE A 27 -17.75 -11.36 11.03
C PHE A 27 -17.62 -12.88 11.07
N SER A 28 -18.76 -13.57 11.11
CA SER A 28 -18.81 -15.03 11.20
C SER A 28 -19.59 -15.58 10.02
N ILE A 29 -18.85 -16.08 9.04
CA ILE A 29 -19.38 -16.90 7.95
C ILE A 29 -18.72 -18.27 8.07
N PRO A 30 -19.47 -19.37 7.86
CA PRO A 30 -18.89 -20.70 7.84
C PRO A 30 -17.75 -20.78 6.80
N PRO A 31 -16.71 -21.59 7.06
CA PRO A 31 -15.65 -21.79 6.09
C PRO A 31 -16.21 -22.18 4.71
N GLN A 32 -15.75 -21.50 3.68
CA GLN A 32 -16.26 -21.66 2.33
C GLN A 32 -15.15 -21.48 1.31
N GLU A 33 -15.22 -22.26 0.24
CA GLU A 33 -14.37 -22.08 -0.94
C GLU A 33 -15.19 -21.52 -2.10
N PHE A 34 -14.58 -20.63 -2.86
CA PHE A 34 -15.14 -20.04 -4.07
C PHE A 34 -14.18 -20.28 -5.23
N ASP A 35 -14.64 -20.96 -6.28
CA ASP A 35 -13.89 -21.09 -7.52
C ASP A 35 -14.08 -19.81 -8.35
N LEU A 36 -12.99 -19.11 -8.64
CA LEU A 36 -13.00 -17.88 -9.44
C LEU A 36 -12.67 -18.16 -10.91
N GLY A 37 -12.39 -19.42 -11.28
CA GLY A 37 -11.89 -19.79 -12.60
C GLY A 37 -10.39 -19.55 -12.76
N ASN A 38 -9.84 -19.92 -13.91
CA ASN A 38 -8.43 -19.78 -14.26
C ASN A 38 -7.44 -20.38 -13.24
N GLY A 39 -7.88 -21.40 -12.50
CA GLY A 39 -7.07 -22.06 -11.46
C GLY A 39 -6.92 -21.26 -10.16
N ILE A 40 -7.76 -20.25 -9.95
CA ILE A 40 -7.78 -19.43 -8.73
C ILE A 40 -8.99 -19.80 -7.87
N LYS A 41 -8.73 -20.04 -6.59
CA LYS A 41 -9.77 -20.20 -5.57
C LYS A 41 -9.62 -19.14 -4.49
N ALA A 42 -10.74 -18.67 -3.96
CA ALA A 42 -10.78 -17.97 -2.69
C ALA A 42 -11.20 -18.95 -1.58
N VAL A 43 -10.47 -18.95 -0.48
CA VAL A 43 -10.74 -19.78 0.70
C VAL A 43 -11.01 -18.85 1.86
N LEU A 44 -12.25 -18.91 2.37
CA LEU A 44 -12.68 -18.20 3.55
C LEU A 44 -12.60 -19.12 4.75
N LEU A 45 -11.82 -18.72 5.75
CA LEU A 45 -11.73 -19.31 7.08
C LEU A 45 -12.18 -18.27 8.12
N PRO A 46 -12.46 -18.66 9.37
CA PRO A 46 -13.02 -17.74 10.37
C PRO A 46 -12.20 -16.46 10.61
N ASN A 47 -10.89 -16.51 10.37
CA ASN A 47 -9.95 -15.42 10.65
C ASN A 47 -9.14 -15.00 9.42
N GLU A 48 -9.42 -15.56 8.24
CA GLU A 48 -8.59 -15.34 7.05
C GLU A 48 -9.42 -15.48 5.76
N LEU A 49 -9.20 -14.55 4.83
CA LEU A 49 -9.61 -14.71 3.43
C LEU A 49 -8.36 -14.84 2.57
N SER A 50 -8.21 -15.96 1.88
CA SER A 50 -7.00 -16.29 1.10
C SER A 50 -7.34 -16.58 -0.36
N PHE A 51 -6.52 -16.05 -1.27
CA PHE A 51 -6.60 -16.35 -2.71
C PHE A 51 -5.43 -17.24 -3.10
N ILE A 52 -5.74 -18.41 -3.66
CA ILE A 52 -4.77 -19.48 -3.87
C ILE A 52 -4.77 -19.99 -5.30
N THR A 53 -3.62 -20.49 -5.74
CA THR A 53 -3.38 -21.18 -7.01
C THR A 53 -2.71 -22.52 -6.75
N SER A 54 -2.49 -23.31 -7.81
CA SER A 54 -1.62 -24.49 -7.74
C SER A 54 -0.17 -24.18 -7.36
N GLN A 55 0.28 -22.93 -7.54
CA GLN A 55 1.62 -22.45 -7.16
C GLN A 55 1.67 -21.91 -5.72
N GLY A 56 0.53 -21.87 -5.01
CA GLY A 56 0.40 -21.41 -3.63
C GLY A 56 -0.44 -20.14 -3.48
N LYS A 57 -0.33 -19.48 -2.32
CA LYS A 57 -1.11 -18.29 -1.97
C LYS A 57 -0.62 -17.04 -2.72
N ILE A 58 -1.56 -16.30 -3.31
CA ILE A 58 -1.34 -15.00 -3.97
C ILE A 58 -1.49 -13.85 -2.97
N LEU A 59 -2.60 -13.84 -2.24
CA LEU A 59 -3.05 -12.71 -1.41
C LEU A 59 -3.84 -13.26 -0.23
N GLU A 60 -3.64 -12.67 0.95
CA GLU A 60 -4.22 -13.14 2.20
C GLU A 60 -4.60 -11.94 3.08
N PHE A 61 -5.85 -11.88 3.52
CA PHE A 61 -6.33 -10.87 4.45
C PHE A 61 -6.58 -11.51 5.82
N SER A 62 -6.07 -10.87 6.89
CA SER A 62 -6.54 -11.16 8.25
C SER A 62 -7.97 -10.68 8.40
N LEU A 63 -8.84 -11.47 9.02
CA LEU A 63 -10.19 -11.06 9.40
C LEU A 63 -10.32 -10.78 10.90
N LYS A 64 -9.19 -10.77 11.62
CA LYS A 64 -9.13 -10.39 13.05
C LYS A 64 -8.96 -8.89 13.25
N ASP A 65 -8.42 -8.22 12.24
CA ASP A 65 -8.08 -6.81 12.24
C ASP A 65 -8.57 -6.18 10.92
N PRO A 66 -8.83 -4.86 10.88
CA PRO A 66 -9.16 -4.19 9.63
C PRO A 66 -8.05 -4.35 8.61
N PHE A 67 -8.44 -4.64 7.37
CA PHE A 67 -7.54 -4.68 6.22
C PHE A 67 -7.81 -3.56 5.21
N LEU A 68 -8.87 -2.79 5.41
CA LEU A 68 -9.21 -1.63 4.60
C LEU A 68 -9.57 -0.46 5.52
N SER A 69 -9.03 0.71 5.22
CA SER A 69 -9.48 1.97 5.79
C SER A 69 -9.41 3.08 4.75
N SER A 70 -10.00 4.24 5.08
CA SER A 70 -10.00 5.38 4.19
C SER A 70 -10.08 6.68 4.99
N ALA A 71 -9.54 7.76 4.42
CA ALA A 71 -9.52 9.05 5.09
C ALA A 71 -9.75 10.21 4.10
N LYS A 72 -10.07 11.36 4.68
CA LYS A 72 -9.94 12.65 4.04
C LYS A 72 -8.60 13.27 4.45
N GLY A 73 -7.74 13.53 3.48
CA GLY A 73 -6.47 14.23 3.65
C GLY A 73 -6.39 15.51 2.81
N GLU A 74 -5.54 16.42 3.27
CA GLU A 74 -5.06 17.59 2.55
C GLU A 74 -3.54 17.46 2.39
N GLN A 75 -3.09 17.30 1.15
CA GLN A 75 -1.68 17.15 0.83
C GLN A 75 -1.02 18.52 0.70
N ILE A 76 0.00 18.77 1.51
CA ILE A 76 0.80 19.98 1.49
C ILE A 76 2.10 19.68 0.75
N VAL A 77 2.25 20.28 -0.43
CA VAL A 77 3.41 20.05 -1.31
C VAL A 77 4.26 21.31 -1.37
N ASN A 78 5.50 21.22 -0.91
CA ASN A 78 6.51 22.24 -1.15
C ASN A 78 7.45 21.76 -2.25
N TYR A 79 7.85 22.67 -3.13
CA TYR A 79 8.65 22.36 -4.31
C TYR A 79 9.81 23.34 -4.44
N ARG A 80 10.98 22.84 -4.84
CA ARG A 80 12.12 23.63 -5.29
C ARG A 80 12.93 22.82 -6.30
N LYS A 81 13.12 23.34 -7.52
CA LYS A 81 14.00 22.73 -8.56
C LYS A 81 13.78 21.21 -8.74
N ALA A 82 12.53 20.79 -8.91
CA ALA A 82 12.16 19.37 -9.07
C ALA A 82 12.45 18.44 -7.87
N THR A 83 12.77 19.00 -6.71
CA THR A 83 12.72 18.31 -5.41
C THR A 83 11.43 18.68 -4.67
N PHE A 84 10.79 17.70 -4.06
CA PHE A 84 9.49 17.87 -3.42
C PHE A 84 9.54 17.48 -1.94
N LYS A 85 8.80 18.23 -1.12
CA LYS A 85 8.54 17.88 0.28
C LYS A 85 7.03 17.77 0.45
N ILE A 86 6.57 16.55 0.52
CA ILE A 86 5.16 16.20 0.64
C ILE A 86 4.86 15.90 2.10
N LYS A 87 3.85 16.57 2.64
CA LYS A 87 3.26 16.24 3.94
C LYS A 87 1.78 16.00 3.74
N ASP A 88 1.23 15.08 4.51
CA ASP A 88 -0.21 14.82 4.48
C ASP A 88 -0.87 15.19 5.80
N LYS A 89 -1.93 15.99 5.73
CA LYS A 89 -2.73 16.38 6.88
C LYS A 89 -4.07 15.69 6.80
N ILE A 90 -4.29 14.74 7.70
CA ILE A 90 -5.56 14.00 7.78
C ILE A 90 -6.59 14.82 8.53
N LEU A 91 -7.77 14.99 7.91
CA LEU A 91 -8.89 15.75 8.45
C LEU A 91 -9.84 14.85 9.24
N PHE A 92 -10.18 13.69 8.68
CA PHE A 92 -10.96 12.64 9.34
C PHE A 92 -10.69 11.29 8.69
N GLU A 93 -10.96 10.23 9.44
CA GLU A 93 -10.63 8.85 9.07
C GLU A 93 -11.77 7.89 9.39
N CYS A 94 -11.95 6.89 8.52
CA CYS A 94 -12.81 5.74 8.65
C CYS A 94 -11.92 4.49 8.86
N GLY A 95 -11.43 4.29 10.07
CA GLY A 95 -10.45 3.23 10.43
C GLY A 95 -11.06 1.92 10.94
N SER A 96 -12.34 1.93 11.34
CA SER A 96 -13.07 0.74 11.76
C SER A 96 -13.76 0.08 10.55
N GLN A 97 -13.74 -1.26 10.46
CA GLN A 97 -14.27 -2.00 9.32
C GLN A 97 -15.40 -2.95 9.71
N THR A 98 -16.41 -3.10 8.86
CA THR A 98 -17.37 -4.20 8.89
C THR A 98 -17.34 -4.96 7.57
N ILE A 99 -17.68 -6.24 7.58
CA ILE A 99 -18.04 -6.99 6.37
C ILE A 99 -19.51 -7.34 6.52
N GLU A 100 -20.33 -6.89 5.58
CA GLU A 100 -21.78 -7.11 5.58
C GLU A 100 -22.16 -8.25 4.64
N SER A 101 -21.40 -8.44 3.55
CA SER A 101 -21.57 -9.60 2.66
C SER A 101 -20.27 -9.99 2.00
N LEU A 102 -20.13 -11.30 1.77
CA LEU A 102 -19.04 -11.90 1.01
C LEU A 102 -19.63 -13.04 0.17
N GLY A 103 -19.46 -13.00 -1.14
CA GLY A 103 -20.03 -14.04 -2.01
C GLY A 103 -19.66 -13.89 -3.48
N LEU A 104 -19.92 -14.93 -4.25
CA LEU A 104 -19.69 -14.96 -5.69
C LEU A 104 -20.86 -14.32 -6.43
N GLU A 105 -20.60 -13.25 -7.18
CA GLU A 105 -21.58 -12.55 -8.02
C GLU A 105 -20.99 -12.36 -9.43
N SER A 106 -21.66 -12.95 -10.44
CA SER A 106 -21.28 -12.82 -11.86
C SER A 106 -19.80 -13.09 -12.14
N GLY A 107 -19.28 -14.23 -11.64
CA GLY A 107 -17.91 -14.68 -11.89
C GLY A 107 -16.83 -13.98 -11.07
N ALA A 108 -17.20 -13.28 -10.00
CA ALA A 108 -16.28 -12.55 -9.15
C ALA A 108 -16.66 -12.65 -7.68
N LEU A 109 -15.66 -12.68 -6.80
CA LEU A 109 -15.90 -12.58 -5.38
C LEU A 109 -16.07 -11.12 -5.00
N LEU A 110 -17.19 -10.79 -4.37
CA LEU A 110 -17.44 -9.47 -3.80
C LEU A 110 -17.34 -9.53 -2.29
N VAL A 111 -16.62 -8.58 -1.70
CA VAL A 111 -16.63 -8.27 -0.27
C VAL A 111 -17.23 -6.88 -0.14
N LYS A 112 -18.38 -6.77 0.53
CA LYS A 112 -19.07 -5.49 0.75
C LYS A 112 -19.19 -5.24 2.25
N GLY A 113 -19.06 -3.99 2.65
CA GLY A 113 -19.27 -3.60 4.04
C GLY A 113 -19.15 -2.10 4.23
N LYS A 114 -18.88 -1.69 5.46
CA LYS A 114 -18.72 -0.28 5.82
C LYS A 114 -17.38 -0.01 6.47
N LEU A 115 -16.88 1.20 6.26
CA LEU A 115 -15.82 1.79 7.05
C LEU A 115 -16.43 2.90 7.92
N THR A 116 -16.05 2.94 9.19
CA THR A 116 -16.56 3.92 10.16
C THR A 116 -15.42 4.54 10.97
N GLY A 117 -15.68 5.70 11.53
CA GLY A 117 -14.76 6.42 12.40
C GLY A 117 -15.43 7.67 12.96
N LYS A 118 -14.67 8.51 13.66
CA LYS A 118 -15.22 9.75 14.23
C LYS A 118 -15.67 10.69 13.09
N ASN A 119 -16.98 10.92 12.99
CA ASN A 119 -17.61 11.71 11.93
C ASN A 119 -17.40 11.14 10.51
N CYS A 120 -17.17 9.83 10.39
CA CYS A 120 -16.92 9.17 9.11
C CYS A 120 -17.75 7.87 9.03
N GLU A 121 -18.56 7.72 7.99
CA GLU A 121 -19.19 6.46 7.59
C GLU A 121 -19.20 6.39 6.06
N THR A 122 -18.78 5.26 5.51
CA THR A 122 -18.85 4.99 4.07
C THR A 122 -19.06 3.51 3.81
N GLY A 123 -19.80 3.19 2.75
CA GLY A 123 -19.76 1.85 2.16
C GLY A 123 -18.45 1.61 1.41
N TYR A 124 -18.08 0.34 1.25
CA TYR A 124 -17.04 -0.09 0.32
C TYR A 124 -17.43 -1.39 -0.38
N THR A 125 -16.81 -1.63 -1.53
CA THR A 125 -16.85 -2.91 -2.23
C THR A 125 -15.44 -3.27 -2.68
N ILE A 126 -15.01 -4.50 -2.41
CA ILE A 126 -13.84 -5.10 -3.03
C ILE A 126 -14.30 -6.18 -3.98
N ARG A 127 -13.96 -6.02 -5.27
CA ARG A 127 -14.29 -6.96 -6.33
C ARG A 127 -13.03 -7.70 -6.74
N PHE A 128 -13.03 -9.02 -6.66
CA PHE A 128 -11.95 -9.90 -7.09
C PHE A 128 -12.37 -10.73 -8.30
N VAL A 129 -11.56 -10.72 -9.36
CA VAL A 129 -11.81 -11.45 -10.61
C VAL A 129 -10.54 -12.20 -11.00
N SER A 130 -10.67 -13.45 -11.42
CA SER A 130 -9.55 -14.15 -12.02
C SER A 130 -9.29 -13.60 -13.43
N SER A 131 -8.04 -13.29 -13.74
CA SER A 131 -7.58 -12.94 -15.09
C SER A 131 -6.80 -14.11 -15.71
N SER A 132 -6.59 -14.05 -17.03
CA SER A 132 -5.82 -15.05 -17.75
C SER A 132 -4.43 -15.25 -17.13
N ASN A 133 -3.88 -16.47 -17.22
CA ASN A 133 -2.57 -16.84 -16.66
C ASN A 133 -2.50 -16.78 -15.12
N ALA A 134 -3.58 -17.14 -14.43
CA ALA A 134 -3.66 -17.20 -12.97
C ALA A 134 -3.34 -15.87 -12.27
N GLY A 135 -3.71 -14.75 -12.92
CA GLY A 135 -3.73 -13.43 -12.28
C GLY A 135 -5.01 -13.21 -11.49
N LEU A 136 -4.92 -12.49 -10.38
CA LEU A 136 -6.05 -12.01 -9.60
C LEU A 136 -6.10 -10.49 -9.73
N ASP A 137 -7.11 -10.02 -10.44
CA ASP A 137 -7.41 -8.60 -10.58
C ASP A 137 -8.41 -8.21 -9.49
N TRP A 138 -8.14 -7.13 -8.78
CA TRP A 138 -9.03 -6.68 -7.73
C TRP A 138 -9.14 -5.17 -7.63
N LYS A 139 -10.36 -4.71 -7.37
CA LYS A 139 -10.73 -3.30 -7.33
C LYS A 139 -11.38 -2.99 -6.00
N VAL A 140 -10.92 -1.93 -5.34
CA VAL A 140 -11.53 -1.35 -4.15
C VAL A 140 -12.31 -0.11 -4.56
N GLU A 141 -13.59 -0.05 -4.21
CA GLU A 141 -14.45 1.10 -4.42
C GLU A 141 -14.97 1.58 -3.06
N ILE A 142 -14.89 2.89 -2.82
CA ILE A 142 -15.35 3.54 -1.60
C ILE A 142 -16.46 4.52 -1.98
N THR A 143 -17.61 4.40 -1.32
CA THR A 143 -18.83 5.11 -1.70
C THR A 143 -18.74 6.63 -1.47
N ASN A 144 -18.23 7.05 -0.31
CA ASN A 144 -18.15 8.47 0.03
C ASN A 144 -17.13 9.18 -0.90
N PRO A 145 -17.56 10.14 -1.73
CA PRO A 145 -16.70 10.81 -2.70
C PRO A 145 -15.75 11.84 -2.07
N GLU A 146 -15.96 12.24 -0.82
CA GLU A 146 -15.07 13.20 -0.14
C GLU A 146 -13.73 12.57 0.22
N LEU A 147 -13.72 11.27 0.52
CA LEU A 147 -12.53 10.51 0.87
C LEU A 147 -11.56 10.45 -0.30
N ASN A 148 -10.29 10.66 -0.01
CA ASN A 148 -9.21 10.74 -1.00
C ASN A 148 -7.93 10.07 -0.51
N ARG A 149 -8.03 9.20 0.48
CA ARG A 149 -6.97 8.28 0.91
C ARG A 149 -7.54 6.88 0.98
N THR A 150 -6.80 5.92 0.48
CA THR A 150 -7.15 4.50 0.60
C THR A 150 -5.95 3.76 1.17
N TYR A 151 -6.19 3.02 2.25
CA TYR A 151 -5.18 2.19 2.90
C TYR A 151 -5.64 0.75 2.82
N ILE A 152 -4.77 -0.14 2.34
CA ILE A 152 -5.03 -1.58 2.27
C ILE A 152 -3.89 -2.34 2.92
N LYS A 153 -4.24 -3.41 3.61
CA LYS A 153 -3.32 -4.25 4.36
C LYS A 153 -3.54 -5.71 4.07
N PHE A 154 -2.47 -6.46 3.87
CA PHE A 154 -2.54 -7.92 3.64
C PHE A 154 -1.30 -8.61 4.19
N LYS A 155 -1.39 -9.93 4.39
CA LYS A 155 -0.33 -10.68 5.08
C LYS A 155 0.97 -10.74 4.30
N SER A 156 2.03 -10.66 5.07
CA SER A 156 3.42 -10.93 4.69
C SER A 156 4.04 -11.85 5.73
N ASP A 157 5.23 -12.33 5.44
CA ASP A 157 6.02 -13.17 6.32
C ASP A 157 7.32 -12.44 6.67
N GLU A 158 7.81 -12.60 7.90
CA GLU A 158 9.05 -11.94 8.37
C GLU A 158 10.23 -12.25 7.44
N SER A 159 10.33 -13.48 6.94
CA SER A 159 11.41 -13.91 6.04
C SER A 159 11.17 -13.57 4.57
N GLU A 160 10.07 -12.90 4.26
CA GLU A 160 9.78 -12.44 2.91
C GLU A 160 10.64 -11.23 2.56
N SER A 161 11.38 -11.33 1.46
CA SER A 161 12.07 -10.20 0.87
C SER A 161 11.18 -9.55 -0.18
N ILE A 162 11.21 -8.23 -0.29
CA ILE A 162 10.34 -7.43 -1.17
C ILE A 162 11.22 -6.61 -2.11
N TYR A 163 10.90 -6.61 -3.40
CA TYR A 163 11.70 -6.00 -4.46
C TYR A 163 10.82 -5.23 -5.44
N GLY A 164 11.38 -4.22 -6.11
CA GLY A 164 10.71 -3.47 -7.15
C GLY A 164 10.54 -2.01 -6.76
N LEU A 165 9.33 -1.49 -6.95
CA LEU A 165 8.97 -0.08 -6.77
C LEU A 165 9.71 0.88 -7.73
N GLY A 166 9.99 0.41 -8.95
CA GLY A 166 10.79 1.14 -9.94
C GLY A 166 12.29 0.97 -9.73
N GLU A 167 13.06 2.03 -9.96
CA GLU A 167 14.51 2.04 -9.74
C GLU A 167 14.82 2.56 -8.34
N GLN A 168 15.23 1.64 -7.46
CA GLN A 168 15.63 1.92 -6.08
C GLN A 168 17.16 1.80 -5.98
N PHE A 169 17.81 2.90 -5.59
CA PHE A 169 19.29 2.97 -5.59
C PHE A 169 19.92 2.62 -4.24
N SER A 170 19.19 2.77 -3.13
CA SER A 170 19.73 2.56 -1.77
C SER A 170 19.47 1.15 -1.25
N HIS A 171 18.30 0.58 -1.56
CA HIS A 171 17.89 -0.72 -1.03
C HIS A 171 17.32 -1.60 -2.14
N LEU A 172 17.85 -2.80 -2.28
CA LEU A 172 17.28 -3.82 -3.15
C LEU A 172 16.13 -4.56 -2.44
N ASN A 173 16.37 -5.03 -1.22
CA ASN A 173 15.32 -5.62 -0.38
C ASN A 173 14.65 -4.52 0.44
N LEU A 174 13.34 -4.39 0.29
CA LEU A 174 12.50 -3.36 0.89
C LEU A 174 11.74 -3.85 2.13
N LYS A 175 11.90 -5.11 2.55
CA LYS A 175 11.34 -5.57 3.84
C LYS A 175 11.97 -4.77 4.99
N GLY A 176 11.14 -4.33 5.95
CA GLY A 176 11.57 -3.45 7.04
C GLY A 176 11.72 -1.98 6.64
N LYS A 177 11.16 -1.56 5.50
CA LYS A 177 11.29 -0.20 4.94
C LYS A 177 9.93 0.40 4.59
N LYS A 178 9.90 1.71 4.41
CA LYS A 178 8.69 2.47 4.07
C LYS A 178 8.88 3.43 2.89
N PRO A 179 9.19 2.91 1.69
CA PRO A 179 9.32 3.74 0.49
C PRO A 179 8.03 4.47 0.14
N PHE A 180 8.15 5.73 -0.28
CA PHE A 180 7.10 6.44 -1.00
C PHE A 180 7.40 6.43 -2.49
N LEU A 181 6.37 6.56 -3.33
CA LEU A 181 6.53 6.73 -4.77
C LEU A 181 6.05 8.10 -5.21
N PHE A 182 7.00 8.85 -5.72
CA PHE A 182 6.81 10.11 -6.39
C PHE A 182 8.02 10.37 -7.26
N SER A 183 7.84 10.53 -8.57
CA SER A 183 8.95 10.85 -9.46
C SER A 183 9.45 12.26 -9.20
N GLU A 184 10.70 12.36 -8.75
CA GLU A 184 11.40 13.60 -8.44
C GLU A 184 12.88 13.50 -8.78
N GLU A 185 13.61 14.61 -8.63
CA GLU A 185 15.08 14.57 -8.66
C GLU A 185 15.60 13.52 -7.68
N GLN A 186 16.51 12.65 -8.14
CA GLN A 186 17.04 11.56 -7.33
C GLN A 186 17.73 12.01 -6.04
N GLY A 187 18.20 13.27 -6.01
CA GLY A 187 18.94 13.87 -4.89
C GLY A 187 20.44 13.63 -4.93
N VAL A 188 21.21 14.52 -4.31
CA VAL A 188 22.66 14.44 -4.14
C VAL A 188 22.97 13.91 -2.74
N GLY A 189 23.65 12.76 -2.67
CA GLY A 189 23.90 12.02 -1.44
C GLY A 189 22.77 11.07 -1.04
N ARG A 190 21.50 11.43 -1.28
CA ARG A 190 20.33 10.53 -1.14
C ARG A 190 20.19 9.87 0.24
N GLY A 191 20.46 10.64 1.29
CA GLY A 191 20.45 10.17 2.68
C GLY A 191 21.84 9.99 3.28
N ASP A 192 22.88 9.85 2.46
CA ASP A 192 24.26 9.66 2.93
C ASP A 192 24.84 10.98 3.45
N GLN A 193 25.03 11.05 4.77
CA GLN A 193 25.59 12.21 5.44
C GLN A 193 27.13 12.19 5.43
N PRO A 194 27.80 13.36 5.31
CA PRO A 194 27.23 14.72 5.31
C PRO A 194 26.88 15.29 3.92
N ILE A 195 27.01 14.48 2.85
CA ILE A 195 26.81 14.94 1.46
C ILE A 195 25.40 15.48 1.27
N THR A 196 24.39 14.72 1.72
CA THR A 196 22.99 15.13 1.65
C THR A 196 22.72 16.43 2.40
N TRP A 197 23.28 16.62 3.60
CA TRP A 197 23.12 17.87 4.34
C TRP A 197 23.69 19.07 3.58
N GLY A 198 24.89 18.95 2.99
CA GLY A 198 25.49 20.02 2.19
C GLY A 198 24.66 20.39 0.97
N ALA A 199 24.19 19.37 0.22
CA ALA A 199 23.33 19.56 -0.95
C ALA A 199 21.97 20.18 -0.60
N GLU A 200 21.37 19.75 0.53
CA GLU A 200 20.11 20.30 1.02
C GLU A 200 20.26 21.77 1.44
N LEU A 201 21.33 22.11 2.17
CA LEU A 201 21.59 23.47 2.64
C LEU A 201 21.82 24.45 1.48
N LEU A 202 22.60 24.06 0.48
CA LEU A 202 22.98 24.92 -0.63
C LEU A 202 21.87 25.02 -1.68
N GLU A 203 21.32 23.87 -2.08
CA GLU A 203 20.47 23.78 -3.28
C GLU A 203 19.07 23.18 -3.03
N GLY A 204 18.80 22.65 -1.83
CA GLY A 204 17.57 21.92 -1.53
C GLY A 204 17.44 20.61 -2.31
N ALA A 205 18.59 20.04 -2.71
CA ALA A 205 18.68 18.91 -3.64
C ALA A 205 19.24 17.65 -2.96
N GLY A 206 19.12 17.52 -1.64
CA GLY A 206 19.71 16.38 -0.92
C GLY A 206 19.03 15.05 -1.22
N GLY A 207 17.71 15.09 -1.44
CA GLY A 207 16.86 13.91 -1.57
C GLY A 207 16.90 13.00 -0.32
N ASN A 208 16.39 11.79 -0.47
CA ASN A 208 16.48 10.74 0.54
C ASN A 208 16.70 9.37 -0.11
N GLU A 209 16.74 8.32 0.71
CA GLU A 209 17.05 6.96 0.25
C GLU A 209 16.05 6.40 -0.80
N TYR A 210 14.83 6.96 -0.85
CA TYR A 210 13.76 6.56 -1.77
C TYR A 210 13.55 7.55 -2.94
N SER A 211 14.24 8.70 -2.96
CA SER A 211 14.14 9.65 -4.08
C SER A 211 14.63 8.99 -5.38
N THR A 212 13.81 9.05 -6.43
CA THR A 212 14.05 8.42 -7.73
C THR A 212 13.27 9.13 -8.85
N TYR A 213 13.83 9.13 -10.06
CA TYR A 213 13.10 9.57 -11.26
C TYR A 213 12.12 8.52 -11.75
N ILE A 214 12.41 7.23 -11.50
CA ILE A 214 11.71 6.09 -12.08
C ILE A 214 10.96 5.36 -10.97
N SER A 215 9.79 5.89 -10.62
CA SER A 215 8.88 5.23 -9.68
C SER A 215 7.88 4.36 -10.44
N SER A 216 7.60 3.16 -9.95
CA SER A 216 6.59 2.28 -10.52
C SER A 216 5.90 1.51 -9.40
N PRO A 217 4.57 1.55 -9.27
CA PRO A 217 3.82 0.89 -8.19
C PRO A 217 3.67 -0.62 -8.43
N PHE A 218 4.78 -1.27 -8.79
CA PHE A 218 4.92 -2.72 -8.96
C PHE A 218 5.97 -3.25 -7.99
N PHE A 219 5.63 -4.29 -7.24
CA PHE A 219 6.61 -5.04 -6.45
C PHE A 219 6.39 -6.54 -6.57
N LEU A 220 7.44 -7.30 -6.27
CA LEU A 220 7.39 -8.75 -6.16
C LEU A 220 8.13 -9.20 -4.90
N THR A 221 7.88 -10.43 -4.48
CA THR A 221 8.44 -10.95 -3.25
C THR A 221 9.23 -12.25 -3.43
N SER A 222 10.06 -12.61 -2.45
CA SER A 222 10.78 -13.90 -2.42
C SER A 222 9.84 -15.11 -2.33
N ARG A 223 8.56 -14.89 -2.03
CA ARG A 223 7.49 -15.90 -2.09
C ARG A 223 6.85 -16.01 -3.48
N ASN A 224 7.43 -15.40 -4.51
CA ASN A 224 6.94 -15.37 -5.89
C ASN A 224 5.51 -14.82 -6.02
N ARG A 225 5.20 -13.79 -5.24
CA ARG A 225 3.98 -12.99 -5.38
C ARG A 225 4.35 -11.69 -6.11
N GLY A 226 3.49 -11.21 -7.01
CA GLY A 226 3.67 -9.94 -7.69
C GLY A 226 2.41 -9.10 -7.56
N PHE A 227 2.57 -7.79 -7.40
CA PHE A 227 1.47 -6.83 -7.25
C PHE A 227 1.78 -5.59 -8.06
N PHE A 228 0.82 -5.17 -8.88
CA PHE A 228 0.86 -3.92 -9.65
C PHE A 228 -0.38 -3.11 -9.34
N PHE A 229 -0.21 -1.91 -8.80
CA PHE A 229 -1.30 -0.98 -8.53
C PHE A 229 -1.45 -0.03 -9.72
N GLU A 230 -2.59 -0.09 -10.40
CA GLU A 230 -2.94 0.75 -11.55
C GLU A 230 -3.49 2.10 -11.08
N ASN A 231 -2.72 2.72 -10.22
CA ASN A 231 -3.03 3.92 -9.46
C ASN A 231 -1.90 4.93 -9.72
N GLY A 232 -2.23 6.21 -9.91
CA GLY A 232 -1.26 7.23 -10.35
C GLY A 232 -0.95 8.29 -9.30
N SER A 233 -1.62 8.24 -8.15
CA SER A 233 -1.43 9.21 -7.07
C SER A 233 -0.15 8.93 -6.27
N TYR A 234 0.26 9.92 -5.46
CA TYR A 234 1.30 9.72 -4.45
C TYR A 234 0.93 8.52 -3.57
N CYS A 235 1.88 7.62 -3.36
CA CYS A 235 1.65 6.43 -2.56
C CYS A 235 2.82 6.10 -1.65
N VAL A 236 2.51 5.35 -0.60
CA VAL A 236 3.48 4.85 0.38
C VAL A 236 3.28 3.35 0.49
N PHE A 237 4.38 2.62 0.39
CA PHE A 237 4.43 1.18 0.60
C PHE A 237 5.14 0.95 1.92
N ASP A 238 4.38 0.56 2.93
CA ASP A 238 4.87 0.27 4.26
C ASP A 238 5.10 -1.23 4.40
N PHE A 239 6.37 -1.60 4.49
CA PHE A 239 6.86 -2.96 4.65
C PHE A 239 7.59 -3.14 5.99
N GLU A 240 7.42 -2.21 6.94
CA GLU A 240 8.11 -2.23 8.23
C GLU A 240 7.65 -3.39 9.11
N GLU A 241 6.37 -3.76 9.00
CA GLU A 241 5.77 -4.83 9.79
C GLU A 241 6.13 -6.22 9.25
N ASP A 242 6.45 -7.15 10.16
CA ASP A 242 6.86 -8.50 9.79
C ASP A 242 5.72 -9.32 9.18
N SER A 243 4.52 -9.20 9.76
CA SER A 243 3.38 -10.05 9.42
C SER A 243 2.45 -9.48 8.34
N GLU A 244 2.73 -8.27 7.85
CA GLU A 244 1.86 -7.55 6.94
C GLU A 244 2.57 -6.58 6.02
N ILE A 245 1.92 -6.25 4.92
CA ILE A 245 2.25 -5.16 4.00
C ILE A 245 1.08 -4.19 4.05
N THR A 246 1.36 -2.91 4.26
CA THR A 246 0.37 -1.84 4.21
C THR A 246 0.69 -0.92 3.04
N ILE A 247 -0.32 -0.55 2.26
CA ILE A 247 -0.17 0.30 1.08
C ILE A 247 -1.17 1.44 1.18
N GLU A 248 -0.66 2.65 1.00
CA GLU A 248 -1.40 3.90 1.04
C GLU A 248 -1.38 4.54 -0.33
N PHE A 249 -2.54 4.96 -0.82
CA PHE A 249 -2.65 5.83 -2.00
C PHE A 249 -3.39 7.12 -1.67
N GLY A 250 -2.90 8.22 -2.25
CA GLY A 250 -3.47 9.56 -2.23
C GLY A 250 -4.75 9.72 -3.04
N GLU A 251 -5.54 8.65 -3.22
CA GLU A 251 -6.78 8.64 -3.99
C GLU A 251 -7.84 7.70 -3.40
N ARG A 252 -9.04 7.76 -4.00
CA ARG A 252 -10.22 6.99 -3.58
C ARG A 252 -10.31 5.68 -4.35
N GLY A 253 -10.17 4.57 -3.63
CA GLY A 253 -10.19 3.23 -4.22
C GLY A 253 -8.85 2.83 -4.83
N LEU A 254 -8.78 1.58 -5.24
CA LEU A 254 -7.58 0.94 -5.78
C LEU A 254 -7.96 0.07 -6.97
N ASN A 255 -7.06 -0.07 -7.92
CA ASN A 255 -7.14 -1.07 -8.98
C ASN A 255 -5.82 -1.83 -9.01
N VAL A 256 -5.87 -3.14 -8.83
CA VAL A 256 -4.67 -3.93 -8.57
C VAL A 256 -4.69 -5.21 -9.40
N LYS A 257 -3.55 -5.52 -10.01
CA LYS A 257 -3.28 -6.82 -10.60
C LYS A 257 -2.29 -7.54 -9.72
N SER A 258 -2.57 -8.80 -9.41
CA SER A 258 -1.70 -9.61 -8.58
C SER A 258 -1.50 -11.00 -9.18
N TRP A 259 -0.33 -11.58 -8.94
CA TRP A 259 0.07 -12.84 -9.54
C TRP A 259 0.80 -13.72 -8.55
N LYS A 260 0.65 -15.03 -8.75
CA LYS A 260 1.49 -16.05 -8.16
C LYS A 260 2.09 -16.90 -9.26
N ALA A 261 3.40 -17.09 -9.22
CA ALA A 261 4.09 -17.89 -10.21
C ALA A 261 5.18 -18.77 -9.58
N SER A 262 5.79 -19.61 -10.40
CA SER A 262 6.87 -20.53 -9.98
C SER A 262 8.21 -19.83 -9.76
N SER A 263 8.41 -18.63 -10.31
CA SER A 263 9.65 -17.86 -10.17
C SER A 263 9.43 -16.36 -10.42
N PRO A 264 10.35 -15.47 -9.98
CA PRO A 264 10.26 -14.04 -10.26
C PRO A 264 10.26 -13.73 -11.76
N LYS A 265 10.97 -14.52 -12.57
CA LYS A 265 11.00 -14.39 -14.03
C LYS A 265 9.61 -14.51 -14.65
N GLU A 266 8.81 -15.46 -14.20
CA GLU A 266 7.44 -15.65 -14.72
C GLU A 266 6.52 -14.49 -14.29
N ILE A 267 6.68 -13.96 -13.07
CA ILE A 267 5.96 -12.75 -12.64
C ILE A 267 6.32 -11.57 -13.55
N LEU A 268 7.60 -11.36 -13.85
CA LEU A 268 8.03 -10.28 -14.74
C LEU A 268 7.51 -10.45 -16.17
N LYS A 269 7.36 -11.68 -16.68
CA LYS A 269 6.71 -11.92 -17.98
C LYS A 269 5.24 -11.51 -17.98
N LEU A 270 4.52 -11.80 -16.88
CA LEU A 270 3.12 -11.41 -16.71
C LEU A 270 3.00 -9.88 -16.61
N TYR A 271 3.81 -9.27 -15.76
CA TYR A 271 3.88 -7.81 -15.60
C TYR A 271 4.17 -7.11 -16.95
N THR A 272 5.23 -7.51 -17.65
CA THR A 272 5.60 -6.91 -18.96
C THR A 272 4.65 -7.27 -20.10
N SER A 273 3.86 -8.34 -19.99
CA SER A 273 2.76 -8.58 -20.94
C SER A 273 1.66 -7.52 -20.83
N HIS A 274 1.54 -6.90 -19.66
CA HIS A 274 0.62 -5.81 -19.40
C HIS A 274 1.24 -4.43 -19.68
N THR A 275 2.49 -4.21 -19.26
CA THR A 275 3.15 -2.90 -19.34
C THR A 275 4.00 -2.66 -20.59
N GLY A 276 4.24 -3.70 -21.39
CA GLY A 276 5.05 -3.65 -22.60
C GLY A 276 6.46 -4.25 -22.41
N ARG A 277 7.12 -4.54 -23.54
CA ARG A 277 8.48 -5.06 -23.61
C ARG A 277 9.29 -4.17 -24.55
N ALA A 278 10.52 -3.85 -24.16
CA ALA A 278 11.46 -3.22 -25.07
C ALA A 278 11.84 -4.22 -26.18
N GLU A 279 11.85 -3.74 -27.42
CA GLU A 279 12.30 -4.51 -28.59
C GLU A 279 13.82 -4.42 -28.76
#